data_AF-A0A9E2U9N5-F1
#
_entry.id   AF-A0A9E2U9N5-F1
#
_cell.length_a   1.000
_cell.length_b   1.000
_cell.length_c   1.000
_cell.angle_alpha   90.00
_cell.angle_beta   90.00
_cell.angle_gamma   90.00
#
_symmetry.space_group_name_H-M   'P 1'
#
loop_
_entity.id
_entity.type
_entity.pdbx_description
1 polymer ?
#
loop_
_entity_poly.entity_id
_entity_poly.type
_entity_poly.pdbx_seq_one_letter_code
_entity_poly.pdbx_strand_id
1 'polypeptide(L)'
;MTITNDSRGKHAPPRIGAEPMSPAERQARHRSKRREQSQAVSMPAAPAPPKEPGGRRPARPLSRTERWATAVAALVAVQEEYRGWLGNLPANFEGSRLAEKLEAICELDLEELQSIDLPRGYGRD
;
A
#
# COMPACT_ATOMS: atom_id res chain seq x y z
N MET A 1 23.44 -48.14 -16.13
CA MET A 1 23.23 -47.59 -14.78
C MET A 1 22.89 -46.12 -14.92
N THR A 2 21.68 -45.73 -14.55
CA THR A 2 21.09 -44.39 -14.63
C THR A 2 21.59 -43.48 -13.51
N ILE A 3 21.98 -42.24 -13.82
CA ILE A 3 21.79 -41.10 -12.91
C ILE A 3 21.27 -39.90 -13.72
N THR A 4 20.11 -39.44 -13.28
CA THR A 4 19.27 -38.32 -13.71
C THR A 4 19.77 -37.02 -13.10
N ASN A 5 19.79 -35.90 -13.83
CA ASN A 5 19.71 -34.54 -13.26
C ASN A 5 19.37 -33.52 -14.39
N ASP A 6 18.09 -33.28 -14.67
CA ASP A 6 17.23 -32.18 -14.16
C ASP A 6 17.64 -30.73 -14.57
N SER A 7 16.98 -30.27 -15.62
CA SER A 7 16.20 -29.03 -15.69
C SER A 7 16.65 -27.81 -14.86
N ARG A 8 17.55 -26.97 -15.39
CA ARG A 8 17.65 -25.57 -14.91
C ARG A 8 17.73 -24.56 -16.06
N GLY A 9 16.67 -23.76 -16.16
CA GLY A 9 16.71 -22.36 -16.61
C GLY A 9 16.99 -22.11 -18.09
N LYS A 10 15.92 -22.04 -18.89
CA LYS A 10 15.97 -21.44 -20.24
C LYS A 10 16.24 -19.94 -20.16
N HIS A 11 17.51 -19.54 -20.16
CA HIS A 11 17.93 -18.26 -20.74
C HIS A 11 19.06 -18.54 -21.71
N ALA A 12 18.71 -18.70 -22.99
CA ALA A 12 19.70 -18.69 -24.06
C ALA A 12 20.36 -17.30 -24.04
N PRO A 13 21.70 -17.20 -23.98
CA PRO A 13 22.38 -15.92 -24.17
C PRO A 13 22.03 -15.37 -25.56
N PRO A 14 21.89 -14.04 -25.72
CA PRO A 14 21.63 -13.45 -27.03
C PRO A 14 22.74 -13.87 -28.00
N ARG A 15 22.35 -14.31 -29.20
CA ARG A 15 23.28 -14.72 -30.25
C ARG A 15 24.22 -13.55 -30.55
N ILE A 16 25.52 -13.80 -30.43
CA ILE A 16 26.59 -12.86 -30.80
C ILE A 16 26.34 -12.48 -32.27
N GLY A 17 25.91 -11.23 -32.50
CA GLY A 17 25.50 -10.70 -33.81
C GLY A 17 24.10 -10.08 -33.87
N ALA A 18 23.29 -10.16 -32.82
CA ALA A 18 22.03 -9.40 -32.77
C ALA A 18 22.31 -7.92 -32.47
N GLU A 19 22.02 -7.05 -33.44
CA GLU A 19 22.13 -5.61 -33.26
C GLU A 19 21.29 -5.16 -32.05
N PRO A 20 21.85 -4.37 -31.12
CA PRO A 20 21.11 -3.93 -29.95
C PRO A 20 19.94 -3.06 -30.40
N MET A 21 18.72 -3.56 -30.18
CA MET A 21 17.46 -2.90 -30.56
C MET A 21 17.48 -1.40 -30.25
N SER A 22 17.19 -0.57 -31.24
CA SER A 22 17.18 0.88 -31.05
C SER A 22 16.14 1.28 -29.98
N PRO A 23 16.34 2.38 -29.22
CA PRO A 23 15.33 2.89 -28.30
C PRO A 23 13.95 3.07 -28.95
N ALA A 24 13.91 3.49 -30.23
CA ALA A 24 12.68 3.64 -31.00
C ALA A 24 11.96 2.31 -31.23
N GLU A 25 12.70 1.25 -31.57
CA GLU A 25 12.14 -0.09 -31.76
C GLU A 25 11.62 -0.70 -30.45
N ARG A 26 12.33 -0.46 -29.33
CA ARG A 26 11.83 -0.87 -28.01
C ARG A 26 10.50 -0.19 -27.71
N GLN A 27 10.40 1.10 -27.99
CA GLN A 27 9.18 1.86 -27.75
C GLN A 27 8.03 1.44 -28.67
N ALA A 28 8.33 1.14 -29.94
CA ALA A 28 7.36 0.58 -30.88
C ALA A 28 6.83 -0.78 -30.43
N ARG A 29 7.72 -1.72 -30.04
CA ARG A 29 7.32 -3.02 -29.50
C ARG A 29 6.49 -2.91 -28.22
N HIS A 30 6.83 -1.97 -27.34
CA HIS A 30 6.04 -1.72 -26.14
C HIS A 30 4.63 -1.20 -26.48
N ARG A 31 4.51 -0.28 -27.45
CA ARG A 31 3.20 0.22 -27.92
C ARG A 31 2.38 -0.89 -28.57
N SER A 32 2.98 -1.75 -29.39
CA SER A 32 2.29 -2.89 -30.03
C SER A 32 1.77 -3.89 -28.99
N LYS A 33 2.59 -4.29 -28.02
CA LYS A 33 2.14 -5.16 -26.92
C LYS A 33 0.96 -4.57 -26.14
N ARG A 34 0.99 -3.26 -25.88
CA ARG A 34 -0.11 -2.59 -25.18
C ARG A 34 -1.37 -2.58 -26.03
N ARG A 35 -1.26 -2.31 -27.34
CA ARG A 35 -2.39 -2.34 -28.27
C ARG A 35 -3.01 -3.73 -28.36
N GLU A 36 -2.20 -4.77 -28.50
CA GLU A 36 -2.64 -6.18 -28.50
C GLU A 36 -3.37 -6.54 -27.20
N GLN A 37 -2.82 -6.16 -26.04
CA GLN A 37 -3.49 -6.37 -24.75
C GLN A 37 -4.83 -5.63 -24.65
N SER A 38 -4.91 -4.38 -25.12
CA SER A 38 -6.18 -3.64 -25.12
C SER A 38 -7.18 -4.17 -26.15
N GLN A 39 -6.72 -4.69 -27.29
CA GLN A 39 -7.59 -5.24 -28.34
C GLN A 39 -8.13 -6.64 -27.95
N ALA A 40 -7.35 -7.42 -27.21
CA ALA A 40 -7.80 -8.68 -26.60
C ALA A 40 -8.92 -8.49 -25.56
N VAL A 41 -9.06 -7.27 -24.98
CA VAL A 41 -10.16 -6.91 -24.06
C VAL A 41 -11.44 -6.53 -24.80
N SER A 42 -11.39 -6.29 -26.12
CA SER A 42 -12.55 -5.86 -26.93
C SER A 42 -13.20 -6.96 -27.78
N MET A 43 -12.75 -8.21 -27.71
CA MET A 43 -13.47 -9.35 -28.32
C MET A 43 -14.50 -9.92 -27.34
N PRO A 44 -15.70 -10.34 -27.78
CA PRO A 44 -16.66 -11.01 -26.90
C PRO A 44 -16.10 -12.41 -26.57
N ALA A 45 -15.54 -12.54 -25.37
CA ALA A 45 -15.02 -13.80 -24.88
C ALA A 45 -16.16 -14.80 -24.59
N ALA A 46 -15.95 -16.07 -24.93
CA ALA A 46 -16.71 -17.21 -24.40
C ALA A 46 -16.84 -17.10 -22.87
N PRO A 47 -17.90 -17.65 -22.23
CA PRO A 47 -18.12 -17.49 -20.80
C PRO A 47 -16.89 -17.96 -20.03
N ALA A 48 -16.21 -17.01 -19.39
CA ALA A 48 -15.04 -17.27 -18.59
C ALA A 48 -15.39 -18.25 -17.45
N PRO A 49 -14.47 -19.16 -17.07
CA PRO A 49 -14.64 -19.93 -15.84
C PRO A 49 -14.89 -18.97 -14.66
N PRO A 50 -15.61 -19.41 -13.61
CA PRO A 50 -15.88 -18.58 -12.44
C PRO A 50 -14.58 -17.94 -11.98
N LYS A 51 -14.58 -16.60 -11.89
CA LYS A 51 -13.48 -15.86 -11.30
C LYS A 51 -13.37 -16.33 -9.86
N GLU A 52 -12.51 -17.31 -9.60
CA GLU A 52 -11.98 -17.51 -8.26
C GLU A 52 -11.53 -16.13 -7.76
N PRO A 53 -11.77 -15.75 -6.49
CA PRO A 53 -11.32 -14.48 -5.93
C PRO A 53 -9.79 -14.51 -5.83
N GLY A 54 -9.14 -14.43 -6.99
CA GLY A 54 -7.72 -14.61 -7.22
C GLY A 54 -6.98 -13.40 -6.72
N GLY A 55 -6.42 -13.56 -5.53
CA GLY A 55 -5.33 -12.79 -4.99
C GLY A 55 -5.65 -11.31 -4.80
N ARG A 56 -5.94 -10.91 -3.56
CA ARG A 56 -5.66 -9.52 -3.15
C ARG A 56 -4.22 -9.22 -3.57
N ARG A 57 -4.07 -8.39 -4.61
CA ARG A 57 -2.80 -7.73 -4.89
C ARG A 57 -2.36 -7.13 -3.54
N PRO A 58 -1.14 -7.42 -3.05
CA PRO A 58 -0.73 -6.89 -1.76
C PRO A 58 -0.96 -5.39 -1.82
N ALA A 59 -1.76 -4.90 -0.86
CA ALA A 59 -2.05 -3.48 -0.77
C ALA A 59 -0.71 -2.76 -0.83
N ARG A 60 -0.61 -1.75 -1.70
CA ARG A 60 0.63 -0.99 -1.81
C ARG A 60 0.96 -0.48 -0.39
N PRO A 61 2.21 -0.65 0.09
CA PRO A 61 2.60 -0.07 1.37
C PRO A 61 2.26 1.42 1.36
N LEU A 62 1.63 1.88 2.44
CA LEU A 62 1.34 3.31 2.63
C LEU A 62 2.64 4.10 2.49
N SER A 63 2.63 5.17 1.73
CA SER A 63 3.71 6.14 1.69
C SER A 63 3.95 6.72 3.09
N ARG A 64 5.13 7.30 3.34
CA ARG A 64 5.45 7.86 4.66
C ARG A 64 4.47 8.96 5.08
N THR A 65 4.04 9.80 4.14
CA THR A 65 3.01 10.83 4.36
C THR A 65 1.65 10.21 4.71
N GLU A 66 1.22 9.16 4.01
CA GLU A 66 -0.02 8.46 4.33
C GLU A 66 0.04 7.78 5.70
N ARG A 67 1.20 7.21 6.07
CA ARG A 67 1.41 6.63 7.41
C ARG A 67 1.35 7.70 8.50
N TRP A 68 1.92 8.88 8.27
CA TRP A 68 1.82 10.00 9.21
C TRP A 68 0.37 10.43 9.39
N ALA A 69 -0.34 10.72 8.31
CA ALA A 69 -1.73 11.13 8.37
C ALA A 69 -2.61 10.07 9.06
N THR A 70 -2.36 8.79 8.77
CA THR A 70 -3.06 7.67 9.41
C THR A 70 -2.75 7.59 10.91
N ALA A 71 -1.49 7.79 11.31
CA ALA A 71 -1.09 7.78 12.72
C ALA A 71 -1.72 8.94 13.49
N VAL A 72 -1.68 10.16 12.94
CA VAL A 72 -2.31 11.33 13.55
C VAL A 72 -3.82 11.13 13.68
N ALA A 73 -4.49 10.65 12.62
CA ALA A 73 -5.92 10.35 12.68
C ALA A 73 -6.26 9.29 13.73
N ALA A 74 -5.43 8.24 13.87
CA ALA A 74 -5.63 7.22 14.88
C ALA A 74 -5.45 7.77 16.31
N LEU A 75 -4.48 8.66 16.54
CA LEU A 75 -4.30 9.31 17.84
C LEU A 75 -5.51 10.18 18.20
N VAL A 76 -6.04 10.94 17.23
CA VAL A 76 -7.24 11.78 17.43
C VAL A 76 -8.45 10.92 17.79
N ALA A 77 -8.69 9.84 17.04
CA ALA A 77 -9.81 8.94 17.31
C ALA A 77 -9.74 8.35 18.73
N VAL A 78 -8.56 7.87 19.14
CA VAL A 78 -8.36 7.34 20.49
C VAL A 78 -8.55 8.42 21.56
N GLN A 79 -8.12 9.66 21.31
CA GLN A 79 -8.35 10.77 22.23
C GLN A 79 -9.84 11.09 22.38
N GLU A 80 -10.62 11.07 21.29
CA GLU A 80 -12.07 11.25 21.34
C GLU A 80 -12.77 10.15 22.16
N GLU A 81 -12.34 8.90 22.01
CA GLU A 81 -12.83 7.78 22.83
C GLU A 81 -12.56 8.03 24.33
N TYR A 82 -11.35 8.48 24.67
CA TYR A 82 -10.99 8.79 26.06
C TYR A 82 -11.75 10.01 26.62
N ARG A 83 -12.02 11.04 25.80
CA ARG A 83 -12.89 12.15 26.19
C ARG A 83 -14.30 11.67 26.50
N GLY A 84 -14.82 10.76 25.67
CA GLY A 84 -16.11 10.10 25.90
C GLY A 84 -16.13 9.32 27.21
N TRP A 85 -15.06 8.61 27.55
CA TRP A 85 -14.95 7.90 28.84
C TRP A 85 -14.84 8.86 30.02
N LEU A 86 -14.07 9.93 29.90
CA LEU A 86 -13.94 10.94 30.94
C LEU A 86 -15.28 11.62 31.24
N GLY A 87 -16.05 11.97 30.20
CA GLY A 87 -17.38 12.57 30.35
C GLY A 87 -18.44 11.63 30.94
N ASN A 88 -18.22 10.32 30.91
CA ASN A 88 -19.09 9.30 31.49
C ASN A 88 -18.54 8.69 32.79
N LEU A 89 -17.48 9.26 33.35
CA LEU A 89 -16.80 8.69 34.50
C LEU A 89 -17.70 8.76 35.76
N PRO A 90 -17.85 7.65 36.52
CA PRO A 90 -18.61 7.69 37.77
C PRO A 90 -17.94 8.60 38.81
N ALA A 91 -18.73 9.30 39.62
CA ALA A 91 -18.24 10.21 40.67
C ALA A 91 -17.22 9.58 41.63
N ASN A 92 -17.31 8.25 41.86
CA ASN A 92 -16.36 7.51 42.70
C ASN A 92 -14.91 7.51 42.17
N PHE A 93 -14.69 7.92 40.92
CA PHE A 93 -13.38 8.03 40.29
C PHE A 93 -12.92 9.48 40.10
N GLU A 94 -13.71 10.48 40.50
CA GLU A 94 -13.28 11.87 40.52
C GLU A 94 -12.08 12.06 41.46
N GLY A 95 -11.07 12.82 41.01
CA GLY A 95 -9.83 13.03 41.76
C GLY A 95 -8.96 11.77 41.91
N SER A 96 -9.30 10.66 41.25
CA SER A 96 -8.45 9.48 41.22
C SER A 96 -7.30 9.67 40.24
N ARG A 97 -6.20 8.95 40.47
CA ARG A 97 -5.06 8.89 39.52
C ARG A 97 -5.46 8.38 38.13
N LEU A 98 -6.59 7.67 38.00
CA LEU A 98 -7.13 7.27 36.70
C LEU A 98 -7.72 8.48 35.96
N ALA A 99 -8.51 9.30 36.64
CA ALA A 99 -9.10 10.51 36.06
C ALA A 99 -8.00 11.49 35.60
N GLU A 100 -6.98 11.73 36.44
CA GLU A 100 -5.85 12.59 36.09
C GLU A 100 -5.11 12.11 34.81
N LYS A 101 -4.95 10.80 34.64
CA LYS A 101 -4.31 10.24 33.44
C LYS A 101 -5.18 10.39 32.19
N LEU A 102 -6.49 10.20 32.33
CA LEU A 102 -7.43 10.39 31.23
C LEU A 102 -7.47 11.86 30.80
N GLU A 103 -7.51 12.77 31.77
CA GLU A 103 -7.43 14.21 31.54
C GLU A 103 -6.14 14.58 30.81
N ALA A 104 -4.98 14.11 31.29
CA ALA A 104 -3.69 14.34 30.62
C ALA A 104 -3.65 13.85 29.16
N ILE A 105 -4.32 12.74 28.83
CA ILE A 105 -4.46 12.27 27.44
C ILE A 105 -5.37 13.20 26.63
N CYS A 106 -6.47 13.66 27.23
CA CYS A 106 -7.44 14.55 26.59
C CYS A 106 -6.89 15.97 26.34
N GLU A 107 -5.93 16.41 27.15
CA GLU A 107 -5.25 17.71 27.08
C GLU A 107 -4.14 17.77 26.02
N LEU A 108 -3.73 16.63 25.45
CA LEU A 108 -2.73 16.64 24.38
C LEU A 108 -3.26 17.43 23.18
N ASP A 109 -2.53 18.48 22.78
CA ASP A 109 -2.83 19.23 21.56
C ASP A 109 -2.39 18.42 20.33
N LEU A 110 -3.36 17.76 19.68
CA LEU A 110 -3.15 17.02 18.45
C LEU A 110 -3.42 17.88 17.20
N GLU A 111 -3.95 19.10 17.35
CA GLU A 111 -4.19 20.01 16.23
C GLU A 111 -2.86 20.52 15.66
N GLU A 112 -1.90 20.79 16.54
CA GLU A 112 -0.52 21.12 16.14
C GLU A 112 0.05 20.01 15.24
N LEU A 113 -0.12 18.74 15.61
CA LEU A 113 0.35 17.60 14.82
C LEU A 113 -0.38 17.45 13.47
N GLN A 114 -1.68 17.78 13.42
CA GLN A 114 -2.46 17.78 12.18
C GLN A 114 -2.03 18.88 11.21
N SER A 115 -1.57 20.02 11.73
CA SER A 115 -1.18 21.18 10.93
C SER A 115 0.15 20.99 10.17
N ILE A 116 0.94 19.99 10.53
CA ILE A 116 2.24 19.71 9.91
C ILE A 116 2.03 19.15 8.49
N ASP A 117 2.30 19.99 7.48
CA ASP A 117 2.37 19.55 6.09
C ASP A 117 3.73 18.89 5.80
N LEU A 118 3.71 17.59 5.54
CA LEU A 118 4.91 16.86 5.17
C LEU A 118 5.27 17.13 3.70
N PRO A 119 6.52 17.50 3.40
CA PRO A 119 6.94 17.78 2.04
C PRO A 119 6.66 16.60 1.10
N ARG A 120 5.98 16.88 -0.03
CA ARG A 120 5.69 15.89 -1.06
C ARG A 120 6.99 15.25 -1.56
N GLY A 121 7.09 13.93 -1.43
CA GLY A 121 8.22 13.15 -1.90
C GLY A 121 9.12 12.57 -0.80
N TYR A 122 8.90 12.93 0.47
CA TYR A 122 9.55 12.23 1.58
C TYR A 122 9.03 10.79 1.70
N GLY A 123 9.93 9.81 1.58
CA GLY A 123 9.58 8.38 1.67
C GLY A 123 9.18 7.72 0.34
N ARG A 124 9.73 8.20 -0.78
CA ARG A 124 9.82 7.43 -2.02
C ARG A 124 11.00 6.44 -1.93
N ASP A 125 10.96 5.53 -0.97
CA ASP A 125 11.80 4.34 -0.88
C ASP A 125 10.99 3.21 -0.24
#